data_AF-A0A431I8T2-F1
#
_entry.id   AF-A0A431I8T2-F1
#
_cell.length_a   1.000
_cell.length_b   1.000
_cell.length_c   1.000
_cell.angle_alpha   90.00
_cell.angle_beta   90.00
_cell.angle_gamma   90.00
#
_symmetry.space_group_name_H-M   'P 1'
#
loop_
_entity.id
_entity.type
_entity.pdbx_description
1 polymer ?
#
loop_
_entity_poly.entity_id
_entity_poly.type
_entity_poly.pdbx_seq_one_letter_code
_entity_poly.pdbx_strand_id
1 'polypeptide(L)'
;MFLFLSSILVITILVILGFVSSPTKYFKTKEGKGVLVGIVAVLGVSIALVLIFPSKAQADEYKYLSSAELFVGLDNTRKISPMCTTGVNSDKLTSNVGLKASIISTAVSSVNLKYTHHSCAVNPDNKSYDALG
;
A
#
# COMPACT_ATOMS: atom_id res chain seq x y z
N MET A 1 -16.49 0.71 -6.25
CA MET A 1 -15.59 -0.45 -6.08
C MET A 1 -14.76 -0.73 -7.32
N PHE A 2 -15.36 -1.03 -8.48
CA PHE A 2 -14.62 -1.09 -9.76
C PHE A 2 -13.80 0.19 -10.03
N LEU A 3 -14.39 1.35 -9.75
CA LEU A 3 -13.72 2.66 -9.86
C LEU A 3 -12.49 2.82 -8.95
N PHE A 4 -12.47 2.16 -7.78
CA PHE A 4 -11.36 2.22 -6.82
C PHE A 4 -10.23 1.27 -7.21
N LEU A 5 -10.56 0.04 -7.60
CA LEU A 5 -9.55 -0.88 -8.13
C LEU A 5 -8.97 -0.37 -9.45
N SER A 6 -9.79 0.21 -10.32
CA SER A 6 -9.30 0.83 -11.56
C SER A 6 -8.45 2.06 -11.28
N SER A 7 -8.78 2.89 -10.29
CA SER A 7 -7.94 4.06 -9.96
C SER A 7 -6.59 3.65 -9.41
N ILE A 8 -6.54 2.65 -8.51
CA ILE A 8 -5.27 2.10 -8.01
C ILE A 8 -4.44 1.57 -9.18
N LEU A 9 -5.03 0.72 -10.04
CA LEU A 9 -4.32 0.14 -11.18
C LEU A 9 -3.75 1.20 -12.12
N VAL A 10 -4.56 2.22 -12.44
CA VAL A 10 -4.15 3.34 -13.31
C VAL A 10 -3.01 4.14 -12.68
N ILE A 11 -3.09 4.47 -11.39
CA ILE A 11 -2.02 5.18 -10.68
C ILE A 11 -0.73 4.34 -10.67
N THR A 12 -0.82 3.05 -10.38
CA THR A 12 0.35 2.15 -10.40
C THR A 12 0.99 2.10 -11.77
N ILE A 13 0.19 2.00 -12.85
CA ILE A 13 0.71 2.02 -14.24
C ILE A 13 1.38 3.37 -14.55
N LEU A 14 0.75 4.49 -14.17
CA LEU A 14 1.32 5.83 -14.42
C LEU A 14 2.64 6.03 -13.67
N VAL A 15 2.76 5.56 -12.44
CA VAL A 15 4.02 5.60 -11.68
C VAL A 15 5.10 4.78 -12.39
N ILE A 16 4.78 3.55 -12.81
CA ILE A 16 5.74 2.70 -13.52
C ILE A 16 6.20 3.37 -14.82
N LEU A 17 5.26 3.90 -15.62
CA LEU A 17 5.60 4.55 -16.89
C LEU A 17 6.35 5.87 -16.70
N GLY A 18 6.07 6.61 -15.63
CA GLY A 18 6.71 7.91 -15.34
C GLY A 18 8.09 7.80 -14.72
N PHE A 19 8.34 6.77 -13.92
CA PHE A 19 9.59 6.62 -13.14
C PHE A 19 10.48 5.46 -13.59
N VAL A 20 9.99 4.55 -14.45
CA VAL A 20 10.78 3.43 -14.99
C VAL A 20 10.97 3.61 -16.48
N SER A 21 12.19 3.95 -16.88
CA SER A 21 12.58 4.22 -18.28
C SER A 21 12.52 3.00 -19.20
N SER A 22 12.51 1.78 -18.67
CA SER A 22 12.30 0.54 -19.43
C SER A 22 11.55 -0.51 -18.61
N PRO A 23 10.21 -0.39 -18.48
CA PRO A 23 9.41 -1.24 -17.59
C PRO A 23 9.57 -2.74 -17.87
N THR A 24 9.61 -3.10 -19.15
CA THR A 24 9.72 -4.51 -19.60
C THR A 24 11.08 -5.14 -19.29
N LYS A 25 12.15 -4.33 -19.17
CA LYS A 25 13.47 -4.80 -18.74
C LYS A 25 13.56 -4.83 -17.21
N TYR A 26 12.98 -3.84 -16.54
CA TYR A 26 12.95 -3.73 -15.09
C TYR A 26 12.27 -4.94 -14.43
N PHE A 27 11.06 -5.32 -14.88
CA PHE A 27 10.35 -6.49 -14.31
C PHE A 27 11.01 -7.85 -14.57
N LYS A 28 12.08 -7.89 -15.38
CA LYS A 28 12.89 -9.11 -15.56
C LYS A 28 14.04 -9.20 -14.55
N THR A 29 14.42 -8.11 -13.87
CA THR A 29 15.46 -8.14 -12.83
C THR A 29 14.94 -8.78 -11.54
N LYS A 30 15.84 -9.15 -10.63
CA LYS A 30 15.44 -9.67 -9.31
C LYS A 30 14.62 -8.64 -8.54
N GLU A 31 15.00 -7.37 -8.60
CA GLU A 31 14.29 -6.29 -7.91
C GLU A 31 12.89 -6.07 -8.50
N GLY A 32 12.77 -5.97 -9.84
CA GLY A 32 11.48 -5.76 -10.47
C GLY A 32 10.51 -6.92 -10.24
N LYS A 33 11.01 -8.16 -10.16
CA LYS A 33 10.20 -9.31 -9.75
C LYS A 33 9.71 -9.18 -8.32
N GLY A 34 10.54 -8.69 -7.40
CA GLY A 34 10.14 -8.41 -6.01
C GLY A 34 9.01 -7.37 -5.94
N VAL A 35 9.14 -6.29 -6.70
CA VAL A 35 8.09 -5.25 -6.79
C VAL A 35 6.80 -5.81 -7.39
N LEU A 36 6.89 -6.65 -8.43
CA LEU A 36 5.71 -7.28 -9.03
C LEU A 36 4.98 -8.19 -8.03
N VAL A 37 5.72 -8.99 -7.26
CA VAL A 37 5.16 -9.82 -6.19
C VAL A 37 4.45 -8.96 -5.15
N GLY A 38 5.06 -7.83 -4.75
CA GLY A 38 4.42 -6.87 -3.84
C GLY A 38 3.11 -6.32 -4.38
N ILE A 39 3.07 -5.88 -5.64
CA ILE A 39 1.85 -5.38 -6.30
C ILE A 39 0.75 -6.45 -6.30
N VAL A 40 1.09 -7.68 -6.70
CA VAL A 40 0.13 -8.80 -6.75
C VAL A 40 -0.38 -9.14 -5.34
N ALA A 41 0.50 -9.16 -4.34
CA ALA A 41 0.13 -9.45 -2.96
C ALA A 41 -0.86 -8.40 -2.41
N VAL A 42 -0.59 -7.11 -2.63
CA VAL A 42 -1.46 -6.01 -2.19
C VAL A 42 -2.82 -6.07 -2.88
N LEU A 43 -2.87 -6.32 -4.19
CA LEU A 43 -4.13 -6.50 -4.92
C LEU A 43 -4.91 -7.72 -4.41
N GLY A 44 -4.23 -8.84 -4.16
CA GLY A 44 -4.84 -10.05 -3.62
C GLY A 44 -5.46 -9.85 -2.25
N VAL A 45 -4.73 -9.22 -1.33
CA VAL A 45 -5.22 -8.88 0.02
C VAL A 45 -6.42 -7.92 -0.06
N SER A 46 -6.38 -6.93 -0.95
CA SER A 46 -7.47 -5.98 -1.13
C SER A 46 -8.76 -6.66 -1.59
N ILE A 47 -8.66 -7.59 -2.54
CA ILE A 47 -9.81 -8.37 -3.02
C ILE A 47 -10.34 -9.29 -1.91
N ALA A 48 -9.45 -9.94 -1.16
CA ALA A 48 -9.84 -10.84 -0.07
C ALA A 48 -10.60 -10.10 1.04
N LEU A 49 -10.14 -8.92 1.46
CA LEU A 49 -10.82 -8.10 2.48
C LEU A 49 -12.24 -7.72 2.04
N VAL A 50 -12.40 -7.37 0.75
CA VAL A 50 -13.72 -7.03 0.19
C VAL A 50 -14.68 -8.22 0.21
N LEU A 51 -14.20 -9.42 -0.09
CA LEU A 51 -15.03 -10.64 -0.07
C LEU A 51 -15.43 -11.04 1.35
N ILE A 52 -14.57 -10.77 2.34
CA ILE A 52 -14.80 -11.09 3.75
C ILE A 52 -15.74 -10.07 4.41
N PHE A 53 -15.75 -8.82 3.93
CA PHE A 53 -16.61 -7.74 4.44
C PHE A 53 -17.71 -7.34 3.44
N PRO A 54 -18.70 -8.23 3.17
CA PRO A 54 -19.84 -7.83 2.37
C PRO A 54 -20.56 -6.71 3.10
N SER A 55 -20.78 -5.59 2.41
CA SER A 55 -21.51 -4.42 2.90
C SER A 55 -22.96 -4.78 3.23
N LYS A 56 -23.18 -5.41 4.39
CA LYS A 56 -24.50 -5.61 4.97
C LYS A 56 -24.68 -4.57 6.07
N ALA A 57 -25.40 -3.52 5.70
CA ALA A 57 -26.09 -2.68 6.66
C ALA A 57 -27.15 -3.55 7.36
N GLN A 58 -27.04 -3.76 8.68
CA GLN A 58 -28.20 -3.93 9.56
C GLN A 58 -27.84 -3.93 11.05
N ALA A 59 -28.73 -3.26 11.80
CA ALA A 59 -28.92 -3.17 13.25
C ALA A 59 -27.81 -2.48 14.07
N ASP A 60 -28.18 -1.27 14.52
CA ASP A 60 -27.40 -0.35 15.34
C ASP A 60 -27.18 -0.87 16.76
N GLU A 61 -25.93 -1.22 17.09
CA GLU A 61 -25.30 -0.94 18.39
C GLU A 61 -23.79 -1.19 18.31
N TYR A 62 -23.40 -2.31 17.68
CA TYR A 62 -22.00 -2.73 17.48
C TYR A 62 -21.78 -3.24 16.07
N LYS A 63 -20.96 -2.52 15.29
CA LYS A 63 -20.53 -2.91 13.94
C LYS A 63 -19.14 -3.52 14.02
N TYR A 64 -19.04 -4.82 13.84
CA TYR A 64 -17.75 -5.51 13.78
C TYR A 64 -17.18 -5.47 12.38
N LEU A 65 -15.86 -5.28 12.26
CA LEU A 65 -15.16 -5.30 10.98
C LEU A 65 -15.82 -4.43 9.91
N SER A 66 -16.28 -3.26 10.34
CA SER A 66 -17.18 -2.41 9.59
C SER A 66 -16.52 -1.69 8.41
N SER A 67 -15.19 -1.56 8.47
CA SER A 67 -14.39 -0.97 7.41
C SER A 67 -13.01 -1.63 7.34
N ALA A 68 -12.48 -1.69 6.12
CA ALA A 68 -11.09 -2.00 5.84
C ALA A 68 -10.59 -1.02 4.77
N GLU A 69 -9.49 -0.35 5.07
CA GLU A 69 -8.86 0.67 4.23
C GLU A 69 -7.45 0.18 3.91
N LEU A 70 -7.12 0.15 2.62
CA LEU A 70 -5.74 0.03 2.16
C LEU A 70 -5.26 1.44 1.78
N PHE A 71 -4.12 1.86 2.32
CA PHE A 71 -3.44 3.08 1.89
C PHE A 71 -2.12 2.72 1.24
N VAL A 72 -1.90 3.28 0.06
CA VAL A 72 -0.65 3.19 -0.68
C VAL A 72 -0.26 4.62 -1.06
N GLY A 73 0.94 5.02 -0.69
CA GLY A 73 1.46 6.36 -0.90
C GLY A 73 2.88 6.31 -1.46
N LEU A 74 3.20 7.30 -2.28
CA LEU A 74 4.56 7.58 -2.71
C LEU A 74 4.90 8.99 -2.25
N ASP A 75 5.95 9.10 -1.47
CA ASP A 75 6.40 10.36 -0.91
C ASP A 75 7.76 10.72 -1.51
N ASN A 76 7.89 11.95 -2.00
CA ASN A 76 9.15 12.49 -2.48
C ASN A 76 9.72 13.44 -1.42
N THR A 77 10.75 13.00 -0.72
CA THR A 77 11.36 13.75 0.37
C THR A 77 12.32 14.83 -0.17
N ARG A 78 12.39 15.99 0.50
CA ARG A 78 13.30 17.08 0.07
C ARG A 78 14.78 16.68 0.15
N LYS A 79 15.12 15.85 1.15
CA LYS A 79 16.45 15.31 1.40
C LYS A 79 16.43 13.80 1.20
N ILE A 80 17.61 13.19 1.13
CA ILE A 80 17.79 11.73 1.07
C ILE A 80 17.04 11.08 2.23
N SER A 81 16.20 10.09 1.93
CA SER A 81 15.52 9.31 2.95
C SER A 81 16.55 8.45 3.70
N PRO A 82 16.56 8.45 5.04
CA PRO A 82 17.45 7.59 5.82
C PRO A 82 17.17 6.09 5.63
N MET A 83 16.03 5.76 5.02
CA MET A 83 15.61 4.40 4.73
C MET A 83 16.20 3.89 3.43
N CYS A 84 16.68 4.79 2.54
CA CYS A 84 17.13 4.43 1.20
C CYS A 84 18.65 4.35 1.10
N THR A 85 19.11 3.34 0.38
CA THR A 85 20.49 3.29 -0.09
C THR A 85 20.70 4.39 -1.13
N THR A 86 21.81 5.11 -1.04
CA THR A 86 22.13 6.22 -1.95
C THR A 86 22.62 5.72 -3.30
N GLY A 87 22.34 6.49 -4.37
CA GLY A 87 23.03 6.35 -5.66
C GLY A 87 22.57 5.24 -6.61
N VAL A 88 21.50 4.49 -6.31
CA VAL A 88 21.02 3.42 -7.22
C VAL A 88 20.00 3.94 -8.25
N ASN A 89 18.86 4.46 -7.81
CA ASN A 89 17.87 5.15 -8.64
C ASN A 89 17.48 6.49 -7.99
N SER A 90 16.47 6.50 -7.13
CA SER A 90 16.01 7.69 -6.40
C SER A 90 16.03 7.41 -4.90
N ASP A 91 16.89 8.14 -4.19
CA ASP A 91 17.07 8.07 -2.75
C ASP A 91 16.15 9.03 -1.98
N LYS A 92 15.26 9.72 -2.69
CA LYS A 92 14.23 10.63 -2.17
C LYS A 92 12.82 10.09 -2.32
N LEU A 93 12.62 9.07 -3.15
CA LEU A 93 11.30 8.49 -3.38
C LEU A 93 11.07 7.31 -2.43
N THR A 94 10.21 7.51 -1.44
CA THR A 94 9.77 6.47 -0.51
C THR A 94 8.36 6.00 -0.84
N SER A 95 8.05 4.79 -0.42
CA SER A 95 6.71 4.21 -0.51
C SER A 95 6.19 3.89 0.89
N ASN A 96 4.89 4.11 1.06
CA ASN A 96 4.14 3.81 2.26
C ASN A 96 3.02 2.88 1.86
N VAL A 97 2.95 1.69 2.45
CA VAL A 97 1.80 0.81 2.27
C VAL A 97 1.25 0.46 3.64
N GLY A 98 -0.05 0.34 3.76
CA GLY A 98 -0.62 -0.13 5.00
C GLY A 98 -2.09 -0.40 4.90
N LEU A 99 -2.59 -0.99 5.99
CA LEU A 99 -3.93 -1.46 6.14
C LEU A 99 -4.48 -0.93 7.45
N LYS A 100 -5.72 -0.44 7.42
CA LYS A 100 -6.46 -0.06 8.61
C LYS A 100 -7.81 -0.78 8.58
N ALA A 101 -8.15 -1.51 9.62
CA ALA A 101 -9.43 -2.18 9.74
C ALA A 101 -10.13 -1.76 11.04
N SER A 102 -11.42 -1.46 10.98
CA SER A 102 -12.23 -1.20 12.16
C SER A 102 -12.63 -2.53 12.80
N ILE A 103 -12.07 -2.91 13.94
CA ILE A 103 -12.39 -4.18 14.61
C ILE A 103 -13.81 -4.15 15.16
N ILE A 104 -14.15 -3.07 15.87
CA ILE A 104 -15.49 -2.82 16.39
C ILE A 104 -15.77 -1.31 16.36
N SER A 105 -16.97 -0.92 15.94
CA SER A 105 -17.43 0.45 15.93
C SER A 105 -18.82 0.56 16.52
N THR A 106 -19.02 1.55 17.38
CA THR A 106 -20.32 1.97 17.91
C THR A 106 -20.68 3.35 17.32
N ALA A 107 -21.78 3.95 17.78
CA ALA A 107 -22.14 5.33 17.42
C ALA A 107 -21.15 6.39 17.94
N VAL A 108 -20.41 6.09 19.01
CA VAL A 108 -19.56 7.09 19.72
C VAL A 108 -18.09 6.69 19.80
N SER A 109 -17.75 5.45 19.47
CA SER A 109 -16.38 4.94 19.60
C SER A 109 -16.05 3.93 18.50
N SER A 110 -14.77 3.82 18.15
CA SER A 110 -14.29 2.77 17.27
C SER A 110 -12.91 2.28 17.73
N VAL A 111 -12.70 0.98 17.67
CA VAL A 111 -11.40 0.35 17.82
C VAL A 111 -10.93 -0.04 16.43
N ASN A 112 -9.76 0.45 16.04
CA ASN A 112 -9.18 0.22 14.74
C ASN A 112 -7.82 -0.46 14.92
N LEU A 113 -7.50 -1.39 14.02
CA LEU A 113 -6.18 -1.96 13.87
C LEU A 113 -5.54 -1.34 12.64
N LYS A 114 -4.30 -0.88 12.77
CA LYS A 114 -3.52 -0.27 11.71
C LYS A 114 -2.15 -0.96 11.61
N TYR A 115 -1.79 -1.33 10.39
CA TYR A 115 -0.43 -1.75 10.02
C TYR A 115 0.10 -0.82 8.94
N THR A 116 1.34 -0.37 9.06
CA THR A 116 2.05 0.42 8.06
C THR A 116 3.43 -0.16 7.83
N HIS A 117 3.80 -0.34 6.57
CA HIS A 117 5.14 -0.67 6.12
C HIS A 117 5.68 0.51 5.30
N HIS A 118 6.88 0.97 5.67
CA HIS A 118 7.57 2.04 4.98
C HIS A 118 8.88 1.53 4.38
N SER A 119 9.06 1.79 3.09
CA SER A 119 10.22 1.36 2.31
C SER A 119 10.57 2.39 1.26
N CYS A 120 11.67 2.16 0.54
CA CYS A 120 12.07 2.92 -0.61
C CYS A 120 11.30 2.45 -1.83
N ALA A 121 10.78 3.39 -2.62
CA ALA A 121 9.91 3.07 -3.72
C ALA A 121 10.65 2.35 -4.86
N VAL A 122 11.90 2.75 -5.10
CA VAL A 122 12.69 2.30 -6.27
C VAL A 122 14.17 2.03 -5.95
N ASN A 123 14.62 2.28 -4.71
CA ASN A 123 15.96 1.92 -4.24
C ASN A 123 15.88 0.75 -3.25
N PRO A 124 16.97 -0.01 -3.07
CA PRO A 124 17.06 -0.95 -1.96
C PRO A 124 16.96 -0.24 -0.62
N ASP A 125 16.17 -0.83 0.28
CA ASP A 125 16.10 -0.38 1.66
C ASP A 125 17.45 -0.59 2.34
N ASN A 126 17.98 0.47 2.92
CA ASN A 126 19.06 0.40 3.89
C ASN A 126 18.49 0.09 5.29
N LYS A 127 17.30 0.63 5.56
CA LYS A 127 16.47 0.34 6.74
C LYS A 127 15.01 0.33 6.30
N SER A 128 14.23 -0.62 6.79
CA SER A 128 12.77 -0.62 6.68
C SER A 128 12.17 -0.42 8.07
N TYR A 129 10.97 0.15 8.14
CA TYR A 129 10.22 0.15 9.39
C TYR A 129 8.77 -0.24 9.17
N ASP A 130 8.29 -1.06 10.10
CA ASP A 130 6.92 -1.51 10.18
C ASP A 130 6.33 -0.97 11.48
N ALA A 131 5.12 -0.42 11.40
CA ALA A 131 4.40 0.12 12.53
C ALA A 131 3.03 -0.56 12.66
N LEU A 132 2.76 -1.07 13.87
CA LEU A 132 1.47 -1.63 14.28
C LEU A 132 0.82 -0.68 15.31
N GLY A 133 -0.48 -0.49 15.24
CA GLY A 133 -1.25 0.32 16.20
C GLY A 133 -2.75 0.31 15.94
#